data_AF-A0A959LAE6-F1
#
_entry.id   AF-A0A959LAE6-F1
#
_cell.length_a   1.000
_cell.length_b   1.000
_cell.length_c   1.000
_cell.angle_alpha   90.00
_cell.angle_beta   90.00
_cell.angle_gamma   90.00
#
_symmetry.space_group_name_H-M   'P 1'
#
loop_
_entity.id
_entity.type
_entity.pdbx_description
1 polymer ?
#
loop_
_entity_poly.entity_id
_entity_poly.type
_entity_poly.pdbx_seq_one_letter_code
_entity_poly.pdbx_strand_id
1 'polypeptide(L)'
;MSKLFIFNIVSLAFILIISAVILFPLFPLFPYLSFFVDNYLVWIVFLILVKDIFFTKFSFYANTIIPKVILIVLMIPLFLYLIDKLYDFQSFLDEEGLQLSLLNEDFSYSEISFWEKYLRLEYLFALVGGLVSTIVFPIKLIYSIWVKINKNKNV
;
A
#
# COMPACT_ATOMS: atom_id res chain seq x y z
N MET A 1 27.83 -1.22 -8.43
CA MET A 1 26.50 -1.50 -7.82
C MET A 1 25.93 -2.77 -8.44
N SER A 2 25.38 -3.69 -7.66
CA SER A 2 24.72 -4.89 -8.22
C SER A 2 23.43 -4.47 -8.95
N LYS A 3 23.10 -5.13 -10.07
CA LYS A 3 21.89 -4.82 -10.87
C LYS A 3 20.59 -4.88 -10.02
N LEU A 4 20.59 -5.73 -9.00
CA LEU A 4 19.50 -5.86 -8.03
C LEU A 4 19.32 -4.59 -7.18
N PHE A 5 20.42 -3.95 -6.77
CA PHE A 5 20.36 -2.76 -5.95
C PHE A 5 19.79 -1.57 -6.72
N ILE A 6 20.22 -1.38 -7.98
CA ILE A 6 19.70 -0.33 -8.86
C ILE A 6 18.20 -0.52 -9.09
N PHE A 7 17.75 -1.75 -9.37
CA PHE A 7 16.33 -2.04 -9.54
C PHE A 7 15.50 -1.67 -8.30
N ASN A 8 15.99 -2.00 -7.10
CA ASN A 8 15.27 -1.66 -5.86
C ASN A 8 15.17 -0.15 -5.65
N ILE A 9 16.23 0.62 -5.90
CA ILE A 9 16.18 2.09 -5.79
C ILE A 9 15.22 2.69 -6.82
N VAL A 10 15.35 2.30 -8.10
CA VAL A 10 14.52 2.84 -9.17
C VAL A 10 13.05 2.51 -8.93
N SER A 11 12.75 1.30 -8.48
CA SER A 11 11.37 0.91 -8.16
C SER A 11 10.81 1.64 -6.95
N LEU A 12 11.61 1.90 -5.89
CA LEU A 12 11.17 2.72 -4.76
C LEU A 12 10.90 4.18 -5.19
N ALA A 13 11.77 4.78 -6.01
CA ALA A 13 11.54 6.11 -6.55
C ALA A 13 10.26 6.16 -7.40
N PHE A 14 10.04 5.15 -8.24
CA PHE A 14 8.83 5.02 -9.04
C PHE A 14 7.56 4.89 -8.19
N ILE A 15 7.61 4.13 -7.09
CA ILE A 15 6.50 4.02 -6.13
C ILE A 15 6.17 5.37 -5.49
N LEU A 16 7.19 6.11 -5.05
CA LEU A 16 7.01 7.45 -4.46
C LEU A 16 6.37 8.43 -5.46
N ILE A 17 6.79 8.37 -6.72
CA ILE A 17 6.22 9.21 -7.78
C ILE A 17 4.78 8.82 -8.07
N ILE A 18 4.49 7.52 -8.24
CA ILE A 18 3.12 7.05 -8.53
C ILE A 18 2.17 7.42 -7.40
N SER A 19 2.54 7.12 -6.16
CA SER A 19 1.70 7.44 -5.00
C SER A 19 1.44 8.96 -4.90
N ALA A 20 2.44 9.80 -5.19
CA ALA A 20 2.26 11.24 -5.24
C ALA A 20 1.32 11.67 -6.38
N VAL A 21 1.43 11.06 -7.57
CA VAL A 21 0.54 11.35 -8.71
C VAL A 21 -0.90 10.94 -8.42
N ILE A 22 -1.12 9.82 -7.74
CA ILE A 22 -2.45 9.36 -7.36
C ILE A 22 -3.08 10.29 -6.33
N LEU A 23 -2.31 10.79 -5.36
CA LEU A 23 -2.80 11.74 -4.36
C LEU A 23 -2.86 13.19 -4.84
N PHE A 24 -2.19 13.53 -5.93
CA PHE A 24 -2.13 14.90 -6.43
C PHE A 24 -3.51 15.55 -6.59
N PRO A 25 -4.56 14.87 -7.12
CA PRO A 25 -5.90 15.44 -7.19
C PRO A 25 -6.52 15.79 -5.83
N LEU A 26 -6.10 15.15 -4.74
CA LEU A 26 -6.60 15.41 -3.38
C LEU A 26 -5.88 16.58 -2.69
N PHE A 27 -4.84 17.15 -3.29
CA PHE A 27 -4.07 18.22 -2.67
C PHE A 27 -4.92 19.45 -2.24
N PRO A 28 -5.93 19.90 -3.00
CA PRO A 28 -6.80 21.00 -2.57
C PRO A 28 -7.58 20.68 -1.28
N LEU A 29 -7.79 19.39 -1.00
CA LEU A 29 -8.55 18.92 0.15
C LEU A 29 -7.65 18.68 1.38
N PHE A 30 -6.33 18.79 1.24
CA PHE A 30 -5.34 18.54 2.29
C PHE A 30 -5.65 19.20 3.65
N PRO A 31 -6.08 20.48 3.73
CA PRO A 31 -6.36 21.12 5.02
C PRO A 31 -7.49 20.46 5.81
N TYR A 32 -8.37 19.74 5.13
CA TYR A 32 -9.58 19.14 5.70
C TYR A 32 -9.43 17.63 5.93
N LEU A 33 -8.23 17.08 5.67
CA LEU A 33 -7.97 15.66 5.55
C LEU A 33 -6.93 15.21 6.58
N SER A 34 -7.40 14.91 7.78
CA SER A 34 -6.55 14.40 8.88
C SER A 34 -5.78 13.12 8.49
N PHE A 35 -6.28 12.36 7.52
CA PHE A 35 -5.74 11.09 7.04
C PHE A 35 -4.95 11.20 5.72
N PHE A 36 -4.63 12.41 5.23
CA PHE A 36 -3.85 12.54 3.99
C PHE A 36 -2.50 11.80 4.07
N VAL A 37 -1.82 11.91 5.21
CA VAL A 37 -0.55 11.23 5.46
C VAL A 37 -0.74 9.71 5.51
N ASP A 38 -1.79 9.25 6.20
CA ASP A 38 -2.14 7.83 6.28
C ASP A 38 -2.45 7.26 4.89
N ASN A 39 -3.18 8.01 4.06
CA ASN A 39 -3.47 7.64 2.69
C ASN A 39 -2.19 7.43 1.87
N TYR A 40 -1.24 8.37 1.97
CA TYR A 40 0.06 8.23 1.32
C TYR A 40 0.83 7.00 1.78
N LEU A 41 0.85 6.73 3.08
CA LEU A 41 1.50 5.54 3.64
C LEU A 41 0.85 4.24 3.15
N VAL A 42 -0.48 4.19 3.10
CA VAL A 42 -1.23 3.03 2.61
C VAL A 42 -0.89 2.74 1.15
N TRP A 43 -0.79 3.77 0.29
CA TRP A 43 -0.35 3.61 -1.10
C TRP A 43 1.07 3.08 -1.22
N ILE A 44 2.01 3.64 -0.45
CA ILE A 44 3.40 3.19 -0.47
C ILE A 44 3.48 1.72 -0.06
N VAL A 45 2.81 1.34 1.04
CA VAL A 45 2.76 -0.05 1.52
C VAL A 45 2.18 -0.97 0.45
N PHE A 46 1.03 -0.62 -0.11
CA PHE A 46 0.37 -1.41 -1.15
C PHE A 46 1.29 -1.62 -2.36
N LEU A 47 1.87 -0.55 -2.89
CA LEU A 47 2.73 -0.62 -4.07
C LEU A 47 4.05 -1.37 -3.82
N ILE A 48 4.63 -1.25 -2.62
CA ILE A 48 5.80 -2.05 -2.21
C ILE A 48 5.44 -3.54 -2.24
N LEU A 49 4.32 -3.92 -1.62
CA LEU A 49 3.90 -5.31 -1.56
C LEU A 49 3.57 -5.85 -2.96
N VAL A 50 2.87 -5.09 -3.80
CA VAL A 50 2.59 -5.47 -5.20
C VAL A 50 3.90 -5.66 -5.97
N LYS A 51 4.84 -4.71 -5.87
CA LYS A 51 6.17 -4.85 -6.48
C LYS A 51 6.83 -6.14 -6.02
N ASP A 52 6.84 -6.41 -4.72
CA ASP A 52 7.50 -7.59 -4.17
C ASP A 52 6.77 -8.90 -4.48
N ILE A 53 5.44 -8.86 -4.71
CA ILE A 53 4.64 -9.98 -5.22
C ILE A 53 4.93 -10.25 -6.70
N PHE A 54 5.19 -9.28 -7.56
CA PHE A 54 5.47 -9.55 -8.98
C PHE A 54 6.97 -9.73 -9.26
N PHE A 55 7.81 -8.91 -8.66
CA PHE A 55 9.24 -8.78 -8.95
C PHE A 55 10.17 -9.37 -7.88
N THR A 56 9.70 -10.37 -7.11
CA THR A 56 10.48 -11.03 -6.03
C THR A 56 11.88 -11.49 -6.46
N LYS A 57 12.07 -11.84 -7.74
CA LYS A 57 13.38 -12.28 -8.29
C LYS A 57 14.43 -11.16 -8.28
N PHE A 58 13.99 -9.90 -8.28
CA PHE A 58 14.86 -8.72 -8.29
C PHE A 58 15.01 -8.07 -6.90
N SER A 59 14.34 -8.59 -5.89
CA SER A 59 14.44 -8.11 -4.51
C SER A 59 15.71 -8.63 -3.83
N PHE A 60 16.24 -7.87 -2.88
CA PHE A 60 17.49 -8.21 -2.15
C PHE A 60 17.44 -9.57 -1.45
N TYR A 61 16.25 -10.01 -1.04
CA TYR A 61 16.02 -11.26 -0.32
C TYR A 61 15.77 -12.48 -1.23
N ALA A 62 15.86 -12.34 -2.56
CA ALA A 62 15.52 -13.39 -3.52
C ALA A 62 16.25 -14.72 -3.24
N ASN A 63 17.53 -14.64 -2.86
CA ASN A 63 18.42 -15.80 -2.74
C ASN A 63 18.64 -16.29 -1.31
N THR A 64 18.08 -15.64 -0.30
CA THR A 64 18.31 -15.97 1.12
C THR A 64 17.02 -16.38 1.81
N ILE A 65 17.07 -17.38 2.69
CA ILE A 65 15.87 -17.88 3.39
C ILE A 65 15.52 -16.97 4.57
N ILE A 66 16.52 -16.55 5.36
CA ILE A 66 16.31 -15.80 6.60
C ILE A 66 15.46 -14.53 6.40
N PRO A 67 15.77 -13.63 5.42
CA PRO A 67 14.95 -12.44 5.23
C PRO A 67 13.53 -12.75 4.77
N LYS A 68 13.29 -13.85 4.06
CA LYS A 68 11.94 -14.26 3.65
C LYS A 68 11.10 -14.67 4.87
N VAL A 69 11.68 -15.38 5.82
CA VAL A 69 11.00 -15.76 7.07
C VAL A 69 10.66 -14.52 7.89
N ILE A 70 11.59 -13.58 8.03
CA ILE A 70 11.34 -12.29 8.72
C ILE A 70 10.19 -11.54 8.05
N LEU A 71 10.20 -11.44 6.71
CA LEU A 71 9.14 -10.76 5.96
C LEU A 71 7.78 -11.45 6.14
N ILE A 72 7.71 -12.79 6.17
CA ILE A 72 6.47 -13.53 6.43
C ILE A 72 5.89 -13.14 7.80
N VAL A 73 6.73 -13.11 8.84
CA VAL A 73 6.29 -12.72 10.19
C VAL A 73 5.84 -11.27 10.23
N LEU A 74 6.55 -10.37 9.53
CA LEU A 74 6.23 -8.93 9.48
C LEU A 74 4.89 -8.64 8.78
N MET A 75 4.37 -9.56 7.96
CA MET A 75 3.04 -9.38 7.35
C MET A 75 1.91 -9.40 8.37
N ILE A 76 2.08 -10.06 9.52
CA ILE A 76 1.05 -10.10 10.58
C ILE A 76 0.81 -8.71 11.19
N PRO A 77 1.82 -8.02 11.76
CA PRO A 77 1.61 -6.67 12.29
C PRO A 77 1.22 -5.68 11.19
N LEU A 78 1.71 -5.86 9.95
CA LEU A 78 1.33 -5.00 8.82
C LEU A 78 -0.15 -5.17 8.46
N PHE A 79 -0.67 -6.41 8.45
CA PHE A 79 -2.09 -6.68 8.23
C PHE A 79 -2.94 -6.02 9.32
N LEU A 80 -2.55 -6.16 10.60
CA LEU A 80 -3.25 -5.53 11.71
C LEU A 80 -3.25 -4.00 11.61
N TYR A 81 -2.10 -3.40 11.24
CA TYR A 81 -2.00 -1.97 11.00
C TYR A 81 -2.95 -1.50 9.87
N LEU A 82 -3.03 -2.24 8.75
CA LEU A 82 -3.95 -1.88 7.67
C LEU A 82 -5.43 -2.07 8.04
N ILE A 83 -5.75 -3.03 8.91
CA ILE A 83 -7.10 -3.18 9.49
C ILE A 83 -7.44 -1.98 10.36
N ASP A 84 -6.51 -1.53 11.21
CA ASP A 84 -6.68 -0.35 12.05
C ASP A 84 -6.98 0.89 11.20
N LYS A 85 -6.20 1.08 10.12
CA LYS A 85 -6.43 2.15 9.14
C LYS A 85 -7.75 2.05 8.38
N LEU A 86 -8.28 0.84 8.17
CA LEU A 86 -9.63 0.66 7.65
C LEU A 86 -10.69 1.21 8.61
N TYR A 87 -10.53 0.94 9.91
CA TYR A 87 -11.46 1.41 10.94
C TYR A 87 -11.37 2.92 11.14
N ASP A 88 -10.16 3.49 11.18
CA ASP A 88 -9.95 4.93 11.23
C ASP A 88 -10.68 5.63 10.07
N PHE A 89 -10.53 5.11 8.86
CA PHE A 89 -11.16 5.70 7.67
C PHE A 89 -12.68 5.56 7.67
N GLN A 90 -13.22 4.43 8.11
CA GLN A 90 -14.68 4.27 8.27
C GLN A 90 -15.23 5.26 9.29
N SER A 91 -14.56 5.40 10.43
CA SER A 91 -14.96 6.35 11.48
C SER A 91 -14.93 7.79 10.97
N PHE A 92 -13.90 8.18 10.20
CA PHE A 92 -13.84 9.50 9.56
C PHE A 92 -15.04 9.75 8.62
N LEU A 93 -15.40 8.77 7.80
CA LEU A 93 -16.53 8.90 6.87
C LEU A 93 -17.87 9.02 7.60
N ASP A 94 -18.01 8.35 8.75
CA ASP A 94 -19.24 8.32 9.53
C ASP A 94 -19.39 9.54 10.46
N GLU A 95 -18.29 10.05 11.04
CA GLU A 95 -18.29 11.15 12.03
C GLU A 95 -18.10 12.54 11.41
N GLU A 96 -17.04 12.71 10.62
CA GLU A 96 -16.62 14.02 10.12
C GLU A 96 -17.15 14.29 8.72
N GLY A 97 -17.07 13.30 7.81
CA GLY A 97 -17.55 13.38 6.44
C GLY A 97 -16.95 14.55 5.62
N LEU A 98 -16.51 14.28 4.39
CA LEU A 98 -16.04 15.38 3.52
C LEU A 98 -17.11 16.45 3.28
N GLN A 99 -18.39 16.10 3.36
CA GLN A 99 -19.50 17.04 3.19
C GLN A 99 -19.47 18.19 4.20
N LEU A 100 -19.34 17.91 5.51
CA LEU A 100 -19.41 18.96 6.53
C LEU A 100 -18.24 19.95 6.44
N SER A 101 -17.06 19.46 6.03
CA SER A 101 -15.86 20.29 5.89
C SER A 101 -15.87 21.12 4.61
N LEU A 102 -16.38 20.56 3.50
CA LEU A 102 -16.40 21.24 2.19
C LEU A 102 -17.64 22.12 1.97
N LEU A 103 -18.70 21.97 2.76
CA LEU A 103 -19.88 22.85 2.71
C LEU A 103 -19.58 24.28 3.15
N ASN A 104 -18.46 24.52 3.86
CA ASN A 104 -18.00 25.85 4.24
C ASN A 104 -17.17 26.55 3.14
N GLU A 105 -16.98 25.89 2.00
CA GLU A 105 -16.20 26.38 0.85
C GLU A 105 -17.11 26.57 -0.38
N ASP A 106 -16.61 27.26 -1.41
CA ASP A 106 -17.33 27.56 -2.67
C ASP A 106 -17.57 26.32 -3.57
N PHE A 107 -17.57 25.10 -3.01
CA PHE A 107 -17.85 23.89 -3.77
C PHE A 107 -19.35 23.70 -3.98
N SER A 108 -19.74 23.42 -5.22
CA SER A 108 -21.08 22.94 -5.53
C SER A 108 -21.32 21.56 -4.91
N TYR A 109 -22.58 21.23 -4.64
CA TYR A 109 -22.96 19.90 -4.14
C TYR A 109 -22.46 18.75 -5.03
N SER A 110 -22.42 18.96 -6.35
CA SER A 110 -21.85 18.00 -7.32
C SER A 110 -20.35 17.78 -7.13
N GLU A 111 -19.58 18.82 -6.83
CA GLU A 111 -18.14 18.73 -6.61
C GLU A 111 -17.83 18.03 -5.29
N ILE A 112 -18.57 18.37 -4.22
CA ILE A 112 -18.44 17.70 -2.92
C ILE A 112 -18.67 16.19 -3.07
N SER A 113 -19.76 15.80 -3.77
CA SER A 113 -20.06 14.39 -4.02
C SER A 113 -18.99 13.69 -4.87
N PHE A 114 -18.41 14.38 -5.85
CA PHE A 114 -17.31 13.86 -6.65
C PHE A 114 -16.07 13.58 -5.80
N TRP A 115 -15.68 14.54 -4.96
CA TRP A 115 -14.49 14.42 -4.10
C TRP A 115 -14.65 13.32 -3.05
N GLU A 116 -15.82 13.22 -2.42
CA GLU A 116 -16.15 12.16 -1.47
C GLU A 116 -16.02 10.77 -2.11
N LYS A 117 -16.57 10.61 -3.32
CA LYS A 117 -16.48 9.37 -4.07
C LYS A 117 -15.04 9.06 -4.48
N TYR A 118 -14.30 10.05 -4.96
CA TYR A 118 -12.92 9.87 -5.38
C TYR A 118 -12.05 9.41 -4.21
N LEU A 119 -12.13 10.10 -3.07
CA LEU A 119 -11.37 9.79 -1.87
C LEU A 119 -11.69 8.39 -1.33
N ARG A 120 -12.98 8.03 -1.28
CA ARG A 120 -13.41 6.69 -0.87
C ARG A 120 -12.86 5.60 -1.80
N LEU A 121 -12.94 5.81 -3.11
CA LEU A 121 -12.45 4.81 -4.07
C LEU A 121 -10.94 4.64 -3.97
N GLU A 122 -10.20 5.74 -3.94
CA GLU A 122 -8.75 5.75 -3.96
C GLU A 122 -8.17 5.14 -2.67
N TYR A 123 -8.64 5.57 -1.50
CA TYR A 123 -8.20 5.05 -0.21
C TYR A 123 -8.54 3.57 -0.05
N LEU A 124 -9.79 3.18 -0.32
CA LEU A 124 -10.22 1.78 -0.18
C LEU A 124 -9.52 0.86 -1.18
N PHE A 125 -9.25 1.33 -2.39
CA PHE A 125 -8.52 0.54 -3.38
C PHE A 125 -7.11 0.20 -2.88
N ALA A 126 -6.36 1.19 -2.40
CA ALA A 126 -5.02 0.98 -1.86
C ALA A 126 -5.05 0.12 -0.60
N LEU A 127 -6.01 0.36 0.30
CA LEU A 127 -6.07 -0.33 1.57
C LEU A 127 -6.49 -1.80 1.43
N VAL A 128 -7.55 -2.08 0.69
CA VAL A 128 -7.99 -3.45 0.41
C VAL A 128 -6.94 -4.18 -0.42
N GLY A 129 -6.35 -3.51 -1.41
CA GLY A 129 -5.23 -4.05 -2.18
C GLY A 129 -4.03 -4.40 -1.30
N GLY A 130 -3.71 -3.54 -0.32
CA GLY A 130 -2.68 -3.77 0.69
C GLY A 130 -2.98 -4.98 1.56
N LEU A 131 -4.20 -5.06 2.12
CA LEU A 131 -4.66 -6.19 2.92
C LEU A 131 -4.54 -7.51 2.17
N VAL A 132 -5.06 -7.58 0.94
CA VAL A 132 -4.92 -8.77 0.08
C VAL A 132 -3.45 -9.10 -0.15
N SER A 133 -2.62 -8.08 -0.40
CA SER A 133 -1.19 -8.27 -0.66
C SER A 133 -0.43 -8.80 0.57
N THR A 134 -0.80 -8.40 1.79
CA THR A 134 -0.20 -8.95 3.02
C THR A 134 -0.51 -10.44 3.24
N ILE A 135 -1.56 -10.98 2.60
CA ILE A 135 -1.88 -12.42 2.61
C ILE A 135 -1.18 -13.14 1.44
N VAL A 136 -1.23 -12.57 0.24
CA VAL A 136 -0.66 -13.17 -0.98
C VAL A 136 0.87 -13.23 -0.93
N PHE A 137 1.51 -12.18 -0.44
CA PHE A 137 2.97 -12.08 -0.37
C PHE A 137 3.63 -13.20 0.47
N PRO A 138 3.22 -13.49 1.72
CA PRO A 138 3.84 -14.55 2.50
C PRO A 138 3.59 -15.94 1.90
N ILE A 139 2.42 -16.19 1.30
CA ILE A 139 2.15 -17.43 0.55
C ILE A 139 3.17 -17.61 -0.57
N LYS A 140 3.43 -16.55 -1.35
CA LYS A 140 4.45 -16.58 -2.41
C LYS A 140 5.85 -16.83 -1.86
N LEU A 141 6.21 -16.23 -0.71
CA LEU A 141 7.51 -16.45 -0.07
C LEU A 141 7.68 -17.88 0.42
N ILE A 142 6.65 -18.48 1.05
CA ILE A 142 6.63 -19.87 1.48
C ILE A 142 6.88 -20.80 0.29
N TYR A 143 6.15 -20.59 -0.81
CA TYR A 143 6.36 -21.36 -2.05
C TYR A 143 7.79 -21.22 -2.58
N SER A 144 8.33 -19.99 -2.58
CA SER A 144 9.72 -19.74 -3.00
C SER A 144 10.75 -20.48 -2.15
N ILE A 145 10.55 -20.56 -0.83
CA ILE A 145 11.42 -21.33 0.09
C ILE A 145 11.30 -22.82 -0.21
N TRP A 146 10.08 -23.34 -0.35
CA TRP A 146 9.82 -24.76 -0.62
C TRP A 146 10.51 -25.23 -1.91
N VAL A 147 10.38 -24.48 -3.01
CA VAL A 147 11.06 -24.80 -4.29
C VAL A 147 12.58 -24.81 -4.11
N LYS A 148 13.14 -23.86 -3.35
CA LYS A 148 14.59 -23.78 -3.13
C LYS A 148 15.12 -24.99 -2.35
N ILE A 149 14.40 -25.40 -1.30
CA ILE A 149 14.76 -26.57 -0.48
C ILE A 149 14.66 -27.85 -1.33
N ASN A 150 13.60 -27.99 -2.12
CA ASN A 150 13.40 -29.20 -2.93
C ASN A 150 14.44 -29.34 -4.04
N LYS A 151 14.86 -28.22 -4.68
CA LYS A 151 15.97 -28.25 -5.64
C LYS A 151 17.31 -28.66 -5.01
N ASN A 152 17.57 -28.26 -3.77
CA ASN A 152 18.80 -28.60 -3.07
C ASN A 152 18.84 -30.06 -2.58
N LYS A 153 17.70 -30.77 -2.56
CA LYS A 153 17.64 -32.20 -2.22
C LYS A 153 17.91 -33.14 -3.40
N ASN A 154 17.83 -32.62 -4.64
CA ASN A 154 17.96 -33.39 -5.88
C ASN A 154 19.32 -33.17 -6.58
N VAL A 155 20.30 -32.63 -5.85
CA VAL A 155 21.71 -32.42 -6.27
C VAL A 155 22.58 -33.08 -5.22
#